data_AF-A0A9E0IQV3-F1
#
_entry.id   AF-A0A9E0IQV3-F1
#
_cell.length_a   1.000
_cell.length_b   1.000
_cell.length_c   1.000
_cell.angle_alpha   90.00
_cell.angle_beta   90.00
_cell.angle_gamma   90.00
#
_symmetry.space_group_name_H-M   'P 1'
#
loop_
_entity.id
_entity.type
_entity.pdbx_description
1 polymer ?
#
loop_
_entity_poly.entity_id
_entity_poly.type
_entity_poly.pdbx_seq_one_letter_code
_entity_poly.pdbx_strand_id
1 'polypeptide(L)'
;MSRSHSLLRFAIIAAAISAPLTVAMAKDPVKNVGKRHPNLAAAQTLILQAYGRIEKAQVANEFDLGGHAHRAKEALKVAADELKLAAQTSNAR
;
A
#
# COMPACT_ATOMS: atom_id res chain seq x y z
N MET A 1 20.32 22.64 -52.04
CA MET A 1 19.86 23.48 -50.90
C MET A 1 18.38 23.79 -51.10
N SER A 2 17.47 23.02 -50.48
CA SER A 2 16.13 23.43 -50.01
C SER A 2 15.40 22.20 -49.44
N ARG A 3 14.52 22.41 -48.47
CA ARG A 3 14.09 21.49 -47.41
C ARG A 3 12.68 20.87 -47.66
N SER A 4 12.48 19.73 -47.00
CA SER A 4 11.26 19.32 -46.27
C SER A 4 10.12 18.63 -47.00
N HIS A 5 9.29 17.97 -46.17
CA HIS A 5 8.09 17.17 -46.38
C HIS A 5 8.39 15.67 -46.62
N SER A 6 8.09 14.72 -45.74
CA SER A 6 7.10 14.70 -44.67
C SER A 6 7.47 13.66 -43.60
N LEU A 7 7.79 14.15 -42.40
CA LEU A 7 7.75 13.40 -41.15
C LEU A 7 6.28 13.24 -40.77
N LEU A 8 5.59 12.12 -41.04
CA LEU A 8 4.37 11.79 -40.28
C LEU A 8 3.80 10.41 -40.61
N ARG A 9 4.22 9.35 -39.90
CA ARG A 9 3.36 8.16 -39.67
C ARG A 9 3.70 7.49 -38.33
N PHE A 10 3.54 8.23 -37.23
CA PHE A 10 3.39 7.60 -35.91
C PHE A 10 1.90 7.28 -35.73
N ALA A 11 1.52 6.03 -36.00
CA ALA A 11 0.23 5.51 -35.58
C ALA A 11 0.31 5.23 -34.07
N ILE A 12 -0.14 6.18 -33.24
CA ILE A 12 -0.33 5.96 -31.81
C ILE A 12 -1.67 5.24 -31.65
N ILE A 13 -1.63 3.92 -31.47
CA ILE A 13 -2.79 3.15 -31.01
C ILE A 13 -2.91 3.41 -29.50
N ALA A 14 -3.75 4.39 -29.14
CA ALA A 14 -4.14 4.61 -27.75
C ALA A 14 -5.20 3.57 -27.35
N ALA A 15 -4.76 2.35 -27.03
CA ALA A 15 -5.61 1.40 -26.32
C ALA A 15 -5.64 1.80 -24.83
N ALA A 16 -6.59 2.67 -24.48
CA ALA A 16 -6.90 2.98 -23.10
C ALA A 16 -7.53 1.75 -22.44
N ILE A 17 -6.70 0.92 -21.82
CA ILE A 17 -7.14 -0.18 -20.95
C ILE A 17 -7.65 0.47 -19.66
N SER A 18 -8.95 0.69 -19.57
CA SER A 18 -9.63 1.01 -18.32
C SER A 18 -9.62 -0.24 -17.42
N ALA A 19 -8.56 -0.40 -16.63
CA ALA A 19 -8.55 -1.38 -15.57
C ALA A 19 -9.61 -0.98 -14.52
N PRO A 20 -10.57 -1.85 -14.18
CA PRO A 20 -11.51 -1.56 -13.11
C PRO A 20 -10.71 -1.46 -11.79
N LEU A 21 -10.76 -0.27 -11.16
CA LEU A 21 -10.34 -0.08 -9.78
C LEU A 21 -11.22 -0.97 -8.90
N THR A 22 -10.76 -2.19 -8.64
CA THR A 22 -11.34 -3.01 -7.58
C THR A 22 -10.89 -2.38 -6.28
N VAL A 23 -11.81 -1.66 -5.62
CA VAL A 23 -11.58 -1.18 -4.26
C VAL A 23 -11.63 -2.42 -3.35
N ALA A 24 -10.48 -3.05 -3.15
CA ALA A 24 -10.32 -4.02 -2.09
C ALA A 24 -10.58 -3.29 -0.76
N MET A 25 -11.64 -3.67 -0.06
CA MET A 25 -11.87 -3.25 1.33
C MET A 25 -10.80 -3.91 2.19
N ALA A 26 -9.63 -3.28 2.28
CA ALA A 26 -8.52 -3.78 3.06
C ALA A 26 -8.92 -3.72 4.55
N LYS A 27 -8.96 -4.88 5.21
CA LYS A 27 -9.27 -4.99 6.65
C LYS A 27 -8.18 -4.30 7.47
N ASP A 28 -8.54 -3.71 8.61
CA ASP A 28 -7.56 -3.11 9.53
C ASP A 28 -6.49 -4.13 9.95
N PRO A 29 -5.23 -3.69 10.18
CA PRO A 29 -4.21 -4.60 10.67
C PRO A 29 -4.63 -5.15 12.05
N VAL A 30 -4.42 -6.45 12.28
CA VAL A 30 -4.73 -7.13 13.55
C VAL A 30 -3.48 -7.83 14.06
N LYS A 31 -3.25 -7.79 15.38
CA LYS A 31 -2.10 -8.46 16.01
C LYS A 31 -2.26 -9.99 15.92
N ASN A 32 -1.39 -10.63 15.15
CA ASN A 32 -1.45 -12.06 14.84
C ASN A 32 -0.08 -12.77 14.88
N VAL A 33 1.00 -12.06 15.23
CA VAL A 33 2.30 -12.69 15.49
C VAL A 33 2.30 -13.27 16.91
N GLY A 34 2.37 -14.60 17.01
CA GLY A 34 2.34 -15.32 18.28
C GLY A 34 3.55 -15.03 19.19
N LYS A 35 3.50 -15.53 20.43
CA LYS A 35 4.49 -15.23 21.49
C LYS A 35 5.94 -15.68 21.19
N ARG A 36 6.16 -16.57 20.22
CA ARG A 36 7.49 -17.13 19.87
C ARG A 36 8.42 -16.10 19.23
N HIS A 37 7.88 -15.01 18.67
CA HIS A 37 8.64 -14.00 17.93
C HIS A 37 8.46 -12.61 18.57
N PRO A 38 9.13 -12.31 19.71
CA PRO A 38 8.88 -11.09 20.47
C PRO A 38 9.15 -9.81 19.66
N ASN A 39 10.19 -9.79 18.81
CA ASN A 39 10.50 -8.64 17.97
C ASN A 39 9.47 -8.43 16.85
N LEU A 40 8.97 -9.50 16.23
CA LEU A 40 7.90 -9.40 15.22
C LEU A 40 6.57 -8.96 15.87
N ALA A 41 6.27 -9.44 17.07
CA ALA A 41 5.10 -9.01 17.84
C ALA A 41 5.20 -7.53 18.28
N ALA A 42 6.40 -7.07 18.63
CA ALA A 42 6.67 -5.67 18.93
C ALA A 42 6.49 -4.79 17.68
N ALA A 43 7.07 -5.20 16.54
CA ALA A 43 6.90 -4.50 15.26
C ALA A 43 5.42 -4.40 14.85
N GLN A 44 4.66 -5.48 14.98
CA GLN A 44 3.23 -5.45 14.68
C GLN A 44 2.47 -4.50 15.62
N THR A 45 2.85 -4.44 16.90
CA THR A 45 2.26 -3.46 17.84
C THR A 45 2.54 -2.02 17.41
N LEU A 46 3.77 -1.73 16.96
CA LEU A 46 4.14 -0.41 16.44
C LEU A 46 3.35 -0.06 15.18
N ILE A 47 3.14 -1.02 14.27
CA ILE A 47 2.32 -0.85 13.07
C ILE A 47 0.88 -0.46 13.45
N LEU A 48 0.25 -1.16 14.41
CA LEU A 48 -1.11 -0.83 14.88
C LEU A 48 -1.19 0.58 15.45
N GLN A 49 -0.19 0.98 16.24
CA GLN A 49 -0.13 2.32 16.79
C GLN A 49 0.07 3.39 15.72
N ALA A 50 0.90 3.13 14.71
CA ALA A 50 1.11 4.02 13.57
C ALA A 50 -0.18 4.17 12.75
N TYR A 51 -0.87 3.05 12.49
CA TYR A 51 -2.16 3.04 11.78
C TYR A 51 -3.19 3.94 12.45
N GLY A 52 -3.39 3.79 13.76
CA GLY A 52 -4.32 4.61 14.53
C GLY A 52 -3.91 6.09 14.60
N ARG A 53 -2.60 6.40 14.60
CA ARG A 53 -2.13 7.80 14.52
C ARG A 53 -2.41 8.42 13.15
N ILE A 54 -2.22 7.66 12.06
CA ILE A 54 -2.54 8.14 10.71
C ILE A 54 -4.04 8.37 10.56
N GLU A 55 -4.88 7.49 11.10
CA GLU A 55 -6.34 7.67 11.10
C GLU A 55 -6.77 8.94 11.84
N LYS A 56 -6.19 9.20 13.02
CA LYS A 56 -6.41 10.47 13.72
C LYS A 56 -5.95 11.67 12.90
N ALA A 57 -4.83 11.57 12.18
CA ALA A 57 -4.37 12.63 11.30
C ALA A 57 -5.35 12.85 10.14
N GLN A 58 -5.93 11.79 9.57
CA GLN A 58 -6.99 11.92 8.55
C GLN A 58 -8.17 12.72 9.08
N VAL A 59 -8.70 12.35 10.25
CA VAL A 59 -9.83 13.05 10.86
C VAL A 59 -9.48 14.52 11.18
N ALA A 60 -8.31 14.77 11.74
CA ALA A 60 -7.87 16.12 12.11
C ALA A 60 -7.61 17.05 10.91
N ASN A 61 -7.41 16.49 9.72
CA ASN A 61 -7.18 17.25 8.49
C ASN A 61 -8.33 17.07 7.49
N GLU A 62 -9.53 16.72 7.96
CA GLU A 62 -10.74 16.56 7.13
C GLU A 62 -10.54 15.62 5.93
N PHE A 63 -9.66 14.63 6.09
CA PHE A 63 -9.21 13.68 5.07
C PHE A 63 -8.45 14.31 3.88
N ASP A 64 -8.16 15.61 3.91
CA ASP A 64 -7.39 16.35 2.91
C ASP A 64 -5.87 16.24 3.15
N LEU A 65 -5.37 15.00 3.02
CA LEU A 65 -3.94 14.69 3.11
C LEU A 65 -3.38 14.18 1.77
N GLY A 66 -3.96 14.64 0.65
CA GLY A 66 -3.54 14.25 -0.71
C GLY A 66 -3.59 12.72 -0.97
N GLY A 67 -4.44 12.00 -0.25
CA GLY A 67 -4.51 10.54 -0.27
C GLY A 67 -3.28 9.81 0.30
N HIS A 68 -2.26 10.53 0.78
CA HIS A 68 -1.03 9.92 1.32
C HIS A 68 -1.29 9.15 2.62
N ALA A 69 -2.18 9.66 3.48
CA ALA A 69 -2.57 8.99 4.70
C ALA A 69 -3.25 7.62 4.44
N HIS A 70 -4.11 7.55 3.43
CA HIS A 70 -4.70 6.28 3.00
C HIS A 70 -3.63 5.31 2.49
N ARG A 71 -2.75 5.76 1.58
CA ARG A 71 -1.65 4.91 1.07
C ARG A 71 -0.70 4.44 2.18
N ALA A 72 -0.42 5.27 3.18
CA ALA A 72 0.38 4.89 4.34
C ALA A 72 -0.30 3.80 5.18
N LYS A 73 -1.63 3.92 5.42
CA LYS A 73 -2.42 2.87 6.09
C LYS A 73 -2.38 1.55 5.32
N GLU A 74 -2.48 1.59 3.99
CA GLU A 74 -2.38 0.38 3.15
C GLU A 74 -0.98 -0.25 3.20
N ALA A 75 0.08 0.55 3.14
CA ALA A 75 1.45 0.05 3.30
C ALA A 75 1.68 -0.61 4.67
N LEU A 76 1.09 -0.05 5.74
CA LEU A 76 1.14 -0.63 7.08
C LEU A 76 0.38 -1.97 7.17
N LYS A 77 -0.75 -2.12 6.46
CA LYS A 77 -1.47 -3.40 6.37
C LYS A 77 -0.60 -4.47 5.71
N VAL A 78 0.00 -4.15 4.56
CA VAL A 78 0.93 -5.05 3.86
C VAL A 78 2.08 -5.46 4.78
N ALA A 79 2.71 -4.50 5.47
CA ALA A 79 3.78 -4.81 6.42
C ALA A 79 3.31 -5.73 7.57
N ALA A 80 2.11 -5.52 8.12
CA ALA A 80 1.56 -6.38 9.18
C ALA A 80 1.33 -7.83 8.71
N ASP A 81 0.89 -8.01 7.45
CA ASP A 81 0.68 -9.32 6.85
C ASP A 81 2.02 -10.04 6.61
N GLU A 82 3.05 -9.33 6.15
CA GLU A 82 4.39 -9.89 5.98
C GLU A 82 5.01 -10.35 7.31
N LEU A 83 4.80 -9.61 8.41
CA LEU A 83 5.26 -10.05 9.74
C LEU A 83 4.58 -11.35 10.18
N LYS A 84 3.30 -11.54 9.84
CA LYS A 84 2.57 -12.78 10.11
C LYS A 84 3.14 -13.92 9.28
N LEU A 85 3.39 -13.72 7.99
CA LEU A 85 3.98 -14.73 7.10
C LEU A 85 5.38 -15.13 7.56
N ALA A 86 6.20 -14.16 7.98
CA ALA A 86 7.52 -14.41 8.54
C ALA A 86 7.46 -15.28 9.80
N ALA A 87 6.54 -14.96 10.72
CA ALA A 87 6.31 -15.76 11.93
C ALA A 87 5.85 -17.18 11.61
N GLN A 88 4.93 -17.34 10.66
CA GLN A 88 4.45 -18.66 10.20
C GLN A 88 5.57 -19.49 9.56
N THR A 89 6.35 -18.88 8.69
CA THR A 89 7.51 -19.51 8.03
C THR A 89 8.53 -19.99 9.06
N SER A 90 8.84 -19.17 10.07
CA SER A 90 9.76 -19.57 11.13
C SER A 90 9.18 -20.65 12.05
N ASN A 91 7.86 -20.73 12.23
CA ASN A 91 7.22 -21.75 13.06
C ASN A 91 7.11 -23.11 12.37
N ALA A 92 7.19 -23.14 11.03
CA ALA A 92 7.10 -24.35 10.21
C ALA A 92 8.46 -25.04 9.98
N ARG A 93 9.56 -24.45 10.48
CA ARG A 93 10.90 -25.05 10.52
C ARG A 93 11.10 -25.81 11.83
#